data_AF-A0A1E4X970-F1
#
_entry.id   AF-A0A1E4X970-F1
#
_cell.length_a   1.000
_cell.length_b   1.000
_cell.length_c   1.000
_cell.angle_alpha   90.00
_cell.angle_beta   90.00
_cell.angle_gamma   90.00
#
_symmetry.space_group_name_H-M   'P 1'
#
loop_
_entity.id
_entity.type
_entity.pdbx_description
1 polymer ?
#
loop_
_entity_poly.entity_id
_entity_poly.type
_entity_poly.pdbx_seq_one_letter_code
_entity_poly.pdbx_strand_id
1 'polypeptide(L)'
;MTRTATSTLLPAPTLPQANRHGINALAAAHLQVDIAPYPGMEEGDLIELFWNHCFADSRRITACKVGTATRLRVPESFIQDGAARVHYQVLHVGHGPARSAIAQVGVKTCYPGGLPSALSGDENQNLAPVGLPDTIRRHGVNSSQVRRGVPLTIEPYLNMAIGDAITLRWGDARLDLPPIQAESVGLPMQVWVPSVVIVEAGDDARLDVTYCILDRVGNNSRWAPVRTLKIAACVPQAPTRLARAASTYQPRQPGSPCEPG
;
A
#
# COMPACT_ATOMS: atom_id res chain seq x y z
N MET A 1 -6.89 -51.92 -23.26
CA MET A 1 -7.49 -50.59 -23.50
C MET A 1 -6.95 -49.64 -22.45
N THR A 2 -5.98 -48.81 -22.82
CA THR A 2 -5.35 -47.80 -21.95
C THR A 2 -6.34 -46.66 -21.74
N ARG A 3 -6.94 -46.61 -20.55
CA ARG A 3 -7.80 -45.51 -20.14
C ARG A 3 -6.91 -44.29 -19.94
N THR A 4 -6.87 -43.41 -20.94
CA THR A 4 -6.31 -42.06 -20.81
C THR A 4 -7.09 -41.36 -19.70
N ALA A 5 -6.54 -41.38 -18.48
CA ALA A 5 -7.02 -40.57 -17.40
C ALA A 5 -6.72 -39.11 -17.78
N THR A 6 -7.71 -38.42 -18.31
CA THR A 6 -7.74 -36.95 -18.30
C THR A 6 -7.59 -36.54 -16.85
N SER A 7 -6.37 -36.16 -16.47
CA SER A 7 -6.09 -35.53 -15.18
C SER A 7 -6.83 -34.20 -15.18
N THR A 8 -8.08 -34.22 -14.70
CA THR A 8 -8.85 -33.01 -14.43
C THR A 8 -8.12 -32.26 -13.33
N LEU A 9 -7.36 -31.25 -13.73
CA LEU A 9 -6.64 -30.36 -12.84
C LEU A 9 -7.62 -29.79 -11.81
N LEU A 10 -7.33 -29.96 -10.51
CA LEU A 10 -8.19 -29.44 -9.45
C LEU A 10 -8.22 -27.90 -9.50
N PRO A 11 -9.31 -27.24 -9.06
CA PRO A 11 -9.41 -25.78 -9.11
C PRO A 11 -8.26 -25.11 -8.35
N ALA A 12 -7.88 -23.89 -8.76
CA ALA A 12 -6.85 -23.14 -8.06
C ALA A 12 -7.30 -22.80 -6.63
N PRO A 13 -6.38 -22.80 -5.65
CA PRO A 13 -6.68 -22.27 -4.32
C PRO A 13 -6.99 -20.77 -4.39
N THR A 14 -7.82 -20.29 -3.47
CA THR A 14 -8.17 -18.87 -3.35
C THR A 14 -7.57 -18.28 -2.08
N LEU A 15 -7.17 -17.00 -2.13
CA LEU A 15 -6.58 -16.29 -1.00
C LEU A 15 -7.49 -15.11 -0.63
N PRO A 16 -8.42 -15.26 0.32
CA PRO A 16 -9.43 -14.23 0.61
C PRO A 16 -8.82 -12.92 1.14
N GLN A 17 -7.62 -12.96 1.72
CA GLN A 17 -6.93 -11.80 2.27
C GLN A 17 -6.06 -11.07 1.23
N ALA A 18 -5.90 -11.63 0.02
CA ALA A 18 -5.17 -10.96 -1.05
C ALA A 18 -6.05 -9.83 -1.62
N ASN A 19 -5.49 -8.63 -1.71
CA ASN A 19 -6.13 -7.53 -2.43
C ASN A 19 -5.86 -7.67 -3.95
N ARG A 20 -6.40 -6.75 -4.75
CA ARG A 20 -6.21 -6.75 -6.22
C ARG A 20 -4.73 -6.76 -6.66
N HIS A 21 -3.84 -6.22 -5.83
CA HIS A 21 -2.42 -6.02 -6.11
C HIS A 21 -1.50 -6.99 -5.36
N GLY A 22 -2.00 -7.78 -4.40
CA GLY A 22 -1.22 -8.74 -3.65
C GLY A 22 -1.59 -8.89 -2.17
N ILE A 23 -0.67 -9.50 -1.42
CA ILE A 23 -0.74 -9.74 0.01
C ILE A 23 0.13 -8.70 0.73
N ASN A 24 -0.45 -8.01 1.69
CA ASN A 24 0.23 -7.06 2.57
C ASN A 24 0.77 -7.73 3.83
N ALA A 25 1.54 -6.99 4.64
CA ALA A 25 2.16 -7.51 5.85
C ALA A 25 1.13 -8.05 6.86
N LEU A 26 -0.01 -7.36 7.03
CA LEU A 26 -1.06 -7.79 7.95
C LEU A 26 -1.71 -9.11 7.49
N ALA A 27 -1.98 -9.24 6.20
CA ALA A 27 -2.50 -10.45 5.60
C ALA A 27 -1.49 -11.61 5.69
N ALA A 28 -0.18 -11.33 5.55
CA ALA A 28 0.87 -12.32 5.66
C ALA A 28 0.93 -12.98 7.05
N ALA A 29 0.79 -12.21 8.14
CA ALA A 29 0.84 -12.74 9.51
C ALA A 29 -0.21 -13.83 9.80
N HIS A 30 -1.37 -13.75 9.12
CA HIS A 30 -2.49 -14.65 9.30
C HIS A 30 -3.03 -15.19 7.97
N LEU A 31 -2.14 -15.53 7.03
CA LEU A 31 -2.55 -15.90 5.68
C LEU A 31 -3.33 -17.21 5.64
N GLN A 32 -4.54 -17.14 5.09
CA GLN A 32 -5.44 -18.27 4.87
C GLN A 32 -5.56 -18.58 3.38
N VAL A 33 -5.65 -19.86 3.08
CA VAL A 33 -5.88 -20.40 1.74
C VAL A 33 -7.16 -21.22 1.78
N ASP A 34 -8.10 -20.83 0.92
CA ASP A 34 -9.41 -21.45 0.77
C ASP A 34 -9.39 -22.38 -0.44
N ILE A 35 -9.65 -23.66 -0.18
CA ILE A 35 -9.76 -24.71 -1.18
C ILE A 35 -11.24 -25.04 -1.33
N ALA A 36 -11.77 -24.78 -2.53
CA ALA A 36 -13.15 -25.10 -2.85
C ALA A 36 -13.38 -26.62 -2.82
N PRO A 37 -14.63 -27.08 -2.54
CA PRO A 37 -14.98 -28.49 -2.71
C PRO A 37 -14.63 -28.95 -4.12
N TYR A 38 -13.92 -30.06 -4.24
CA TYR A 38 -13.54 -30.63 -5.52
C TYR A 38 -14.38 -31.85 -5.89
N PRO A 39 -14.49 -32.18 -7.19
CA PRO A 39 -15.19 -33.39 -7.62
C PRO A 39 -14.55 -34.65 -7.03
N GLY A 40 -15.35 -35.52 -6.41
CA GLY A 40 -14.86 -36.74 -5.77
C GLY A 40 -14.21 -36.52 -4.40
N MET A 41 -14.52 -35.42 -3.73
CA MET A 41 -14.11 -35.20 -2.33
C MET A 41 -14.75 -36.24 -1.42
N GLU A 42 -13.91 -36.98 -0.69
CA GLU A 42 -14.35 -38.04 0.21
C GLU A 42 -13.73 -37.92 1.61
N GLU A 43 -14.36 -38.58 2.58
CA GLU A 43 -13.78 -38.68 3.91
C GLU A 43 -12.45 -39.46 3.86
N GLY A 44 -11.44 -38.92 4.52
CA GLY A 44 -10.11 -39.51 4.58
C GLY A 44 -9.13 -38.96 3.55
N ASP A 45 -9.59 -38.17 2.58
CA ASP A 45 -8.72 -37.42 1.67
C ASP A 45 -7.73 -36.56 2.45
N LEU A 46 -6.46 -36.58 2.06
CA LEU A 46 -5.45 -35.70 2.61
C LEU A 46 -5.14 -34.58 1.61
N ILE A 47 -5.41 -33.34 2.03
CA ILE A 47 -5.02 -32.14 1.30
C ILE A 47 -3.68 -31.67 1.83
N GLU A 48 -2.71 -31.47 0.95
CA GLU A 48 -1.41 -30.89 1.25
C GLU A 48 -1.25 -29.57 0.51
N LEU A 49 -0.96 -28.50 1.24
CA LEU A 49 -0.75 -27.16 0.73
C LEU A 49 0.73 -26.89 0.50
N PHE A 50 1.04 -26.31 -0.65
CA PHE A 50 2.39 -25.92 -1.02
C PHE A 50 2.46 -24.43 -1.33
N TRP A 51 3.44 -23.77 -0.70
CA TRP A 51 3.81 -22.37 -0.94
C TRP A 51 5.22 -22.33 -1.51
N ASN A 52 5.38 -21.81 -2.73
CA ASN A 52 6.68 -21.77 -3.43
C ASN A 52 7.42 -23.13 -3.44
N HIS A 53 6.68 -24.22 -3.61
CA HIS A 53 7.17 -25.61 -3.58
C HIS A 53 7.54 -26.16 -2.20
N CYS A 54 7.39 -25.37 -1.13
CA CYS A 54 7.52 -25.84 0.25
C CYS A 54 6.17 -26.32 0.79
N PHE A 55 6.17 -27.44 1.50
CA PHE A 55 5.01 -27.89 2.25
C PHE A 55 4.70 -26.88 3.37
N ALA A 56 3.48 -26.33 3.37
CA ALA A 56 3.06 -25.29 4.30
C ALA A 56 2.11 -25.80 5.38
N ASP A 57 1.12 -26.61 4.99
CA ASP A 57 0.09 -27.15 5.89
C ASP A 57 -0.57 -28.38 5.26
N SER A 58 -1.26 -29.19 6.05
CA SER A 58 -2.10 -30.27 5.55
C SER A 58 -3.36 -30.46 6.38
N ARG A 59 -4.37 -31.04 5.75
CA ARG A 59 -5.64 -31.36 6.40
C ARG A 59 -6.24 -32.62 5.82
N ARG A 60 -6.62 -33.51 6.72
CA ARG A 60 -7.45 -34.66 6.38
C ARG A 60 -8.93 -34.26 6.40
N ILE A 61 -9.68 -34.64 5.37
CA ILE A 61 -11.12 -34.41 5.27
C ILE A 61 -11.85 -35.37 6.20
N THR A 62 -12.75 -34.83 7.01
CA THR A 62 -13.67 -35.57 7.88
C THR A 62 -15.04 -35.66 7.23
N ALA A 63 -15.88 -36.65 7.61
CA ALA A 63 -17.24 -36.80 7.08
C ALA A 63 -18.06 -35.49 7.06
N CYS A 64 -17.96 -34.68 8.12
CA CYS A 64 -18.70 -33.43 8.25
C CYS A 64 -18.19 -32.27 7.37
N LYS A 65 -17.03 -32.43 6.71
CA LYS A 65 -16.41 -31.43 5.84
C LYS A 65 -16.48 -31.77 4.36
N VAL A 66 -16.97 -32.97 4.01
CA VAL A 66 -17.22 -33.37 2.63
C VAL A 66 -18.21 -32.38 1.99
N GLY A 67 -17.87 -31.89 0.79
CA GLY A 67 -18.66 -30.90 0.07
C GLY A 67 -18.53 -29.46 0.59
N THR A 68 -17.66 -29.18 1.55
CA THR A 68 -17.42 -27.83 2.10
C THR A 68 -16.00 -27.34 1.80
N ALA A 69 -15.82 -26.02 1.74
CA ALA A 69 -14.50 -25.44 1.51
C ALA A 69 -13.57 -25.72 2.70
N THR A 70 -12.34 -26.10 2.39
CA THR A 70 -11.30 -26.35 3.39
C THR A 70 -10.38 -25.14 3.48
N ARG A 71 -10.12 -24.69 4.72
CA ARG A 71 -9.23 -23.57 5.01
C ARG A 71 -7.93 -24.07 5.63
N LEU A 72 -6.81 -23.65 5.05
CA LEU A 72 -5.46 -23.96 5.51
C LEU A 72 -4.69 -22.67 5.80
N ARG A 73 -3.74 -22.72 6.72
CA ARG A 73 -2.95 -21.55 7.10
C ARG A 73 -1.54 -21.67 6.54
N VAL A 74 -1.05 -20.61 5.91
CA VAL A 74 0.37 -20.53 5.54
C VAL A 74 1.12 -19.85 6.69
N PRO A 75 2.15 -20.48 7.28
CA PRO A 75 2.95 -19.82 8.32
C PRO A 75 3.71 -18.62 7.75
N GLU A 76 3.79 -17.55 8.53
CA GLU A 76 4.43 -16.29 8.11
C GLU A 76 5.90 -16.49 7.69
N SER A 77 6.60 -17.45 8.29
CA SER A 77 8.00 -17.78 7.95
C SER A 77 8.21 -18.26 6.51
N PHE A 78 7.16 -18.71 5.81
CA PHE A 78 7.25 -19.09 4.39
C PHE A 78 6.99 -17.91 3.45
N ILE A 79 6.44 -16.81 3.96
CA ILE A 79 6.00 -15.68 3.16
C ILE A 79 7.18 -14.74 2.96
N GLN A 80 7.61 -14.61 1.70
CA GLN A 80 8.70 -13.74 1.28
C GLN A 80 8.19 -12.76 0.24
N ASP A 81 8.77 -11.57 0.22
CA ASP A 81 8.43 -10.54 -0.77
C ASP A 81 8.73 -11.01 -2.19
N GLY A 82 7.82 -10.69 -3.11
CA GLY A 82 7.93 -11.07 -4.52
C GLY A 82 6.73 -11.86 -5.01
N ALA A 83 6.91 -12.56 -6.13
CA ALA A 83 5.87 -13.41 -6.69
C ALA A 83 5.84 -14.76 -5.97
N ALA A 84 4.70 -15.10 -5.38
CA ALA A 84 4.46 -16.38 -4.74
C ALA A 84 3.54 -17.27 -5.58
N ARG A 85 3.79 -18.58 -5.50
CA ARG A 85 3.01 -19.63 -6.16
C ARG A 85 2.39 -20.53 -5.11
N VAL A 86 1.06 -20.65 -5.15
CA VAL A 86 0.28 -21.45 -4.21
C VAL A 86 -0.43 -22.55 -4.99
N HIS A 87 -0.29 -23.78 -4.52
CA HIS A 87 -1.04 -24.92 -5.06
C HIS A 87 -1.26 -25.93 -3.95
N TYR A 88 -2.19 -26.85 -4.17
CA TYR A 88 -2.40 -27.96 -3.29
C TYR A 88 -2.42 -29.27 -4.08
N GLN A 89 -2.22 -30.37 -3.38
CA GLN A 89 -2.49 -31.70 -3.90
C GLN A 89 -3.39 -32.48 -2.97
N VAL A 90 -4.19 -33.35 -3.55
CA VAL A 90 -5.11 -34.23 -2.84
C VAL A 90 -4.60 -35.66 -3.00
N LEU A 91 -4.38 -36.33 -1.86
CA LEU A 91 -4.09 -37.74 -1.81
C LEU A 91 -5.40 -38.46 -1.43
N HIS A 92 -5.99 -39.09 -2.43
CA HIS A 92 -7.18 -39.90 -2.28
C HIS A 92 -6.79 -41.35 -1.96
N VAL A 93 -7.57 -42.04 -1.12
CA VAL A 93 -7.25 -43.39 -0.67
C VAL A 93 -7.26 -44.35 -1.87
N GLY A 94 -6.12 -44.99 -2.15
CA GLY A 94 -5.98 -45.94 -3.26
C GLY A 94 -5.75 -45.31 -4.64
N HIS A 95 -5.58 -43.99 -4.72
CA HIS A 95 -5.30 -43.27 -5.97
C HIS A 95 -3.99 -42.48 -5.91
N GLY A 96 -3.46 -42.12 -7.08
CA GLY A 96 -2.30 -41.23 -7.18
C GLY A 96 -2.64 -39.79 -6.77
N PRO A 97 -1.63 -38.98 -6.38
CA PRO A 97 -1.86 -37.59 -5.98
C PRO A 97 -2.40 -36.76 -7.14
N ALA A 98 -3.50 -36.05 -6.90
CA ALA A 98 -4.11 -35.12 -7.84
C ALA A 98 -3.69 -33.68 -7.50
N ARG A 99 -3.15 -32.93 -8.46
CA ARG A 99 -2.64 -31.57 -8.25
C ARG A 99 -3.65 -30.51 -8.70
N SER A 100 -3.65 -29.39 -7.99
CA SER A 100 -4.40 -28.20 -8.37
C SER A 100 -3.70 -27.35 -9.42
N ALA A 101 -4.47 -26.46 -10.04
CA ALA A 101 -3.92 -25.30 -10.71
C ALA A 101 -3.13 -24.43 -9.71
N ILE A 102 -2.12 -23.71 -10.23
CA ILE A 102 -1.27 -22.82 -9.44
C ILE A 102 -1.92 -21.44 -9.39
N ALA A 103 -2.19 -20.92 -8.20
CA ALA A 103 -2.51 -19.52 -7.98
C ALA A 103 -1.22 -18.71 -7.83
N GLN A 104 -1.09 -17.61 -8.58
CA GLN A 104 0.02 -16.68 -8.47
C GLN A 104 -0.43 -15.41 -7.74
N VAL A 105 0.36 -14.97 -6.77
CA VAL A 105 0.06 -13.78 -5.98
C VAL A 105 1.32 -12.98 -5.71
N GLY A 106 1.25 -11.66 -5.79
CA GLY A 106 2.34 -10.77 -5.35
C GLY A 106 2.30 -10.60 -3.84
N VAL A 107 3.45 -10.64 -3.19
CA VAL A 107 3.62 -10.43 -1.76
C VAL A 107 4.50 -9.21 -1.56
N LYS A 108 4.05 -8.28 -0.72
CA LYS A 108 4.84 -7.15 -0.23
C LYS A 108 4.56 -6.95 1.26
N THR A 109 5.49 -7.41 2.09
CA THR A 109 5.47 -7.29 3.55
C THR A 109 6.31 -6.12 4.04
N CYS A 110 7.25 -5.65 3.23
CA CYS A 110 8.03 -4.46 3.53
C CYS A 110 7.20 -3.18 3.48
N TYR A 111 7.04 -2.52 4.63
CA TYR A 111 6.33 -1.25 4.76
C TYR A 111 7.06 -0.09 4.04
N PRO A 112 6.32 0.86 3.43
CA PRO A 112 6.91 2.11 2.97
C PRO A 112 7.47 2.89 4.17
N GLY A 113 8.74 3.29 4.09
CA GLY A 113 9.46 3.87 5.21
C GLY A 113 9.92 2.85 6.26
N GLY A 114 9.90 1.55 5.96
CA GLY A 114 10.31 0.51 6.92
C GLY A 114 9.31 0.29 8.06
N LEU A 115 9.63 -0.65 8.95
CA LEU A 115 8.75 -1.01 10.06
C LEU A 115 8.72 0.13 11.10
N PRO A 116 7.53 0.73 11.37
CA PRO A 116 7.41 1.75 12.40
C PRO A 116 7.78 1.19 13.77
N SER A 117 8.50 1.97 14.58
CA SER A 117 8.78 1.58 15.96
C SER A 117 7.49 1.51 16.76
N ALA A 118 7.29 0.40 17.49
CA ALA A 118 6.11 0.24 18.35
C ALA A 118 6.01 1.30 19.47
N LEU A 119 7.13 1.97 19.79
CA LEU A 119 7.20 3.02 20.80
C LEU A 119 6.81 4.41 20.26
N SER A 120 6.78 4.58 18.94
CA SER A 120 6.58 5.88 18.28
C SER A 120 5.11 6.18 17.94
N GLY A 121 4.18 5.39 18.45
CA GLY A 121 2.73 5.61 18.28
C GLY A 121 2.33 5.57 16.79
N ASP A 122 1.78 6.69 16.31
CA ASP A 122 1.34 6.83 14.91
C ASP A 122 2.38 7.56 14.03
N GLU A 123 3.61 7.76 14.54
CA GLU A 123 4.71 8.37 13.81
C GLU A 123 5.78 7.34 13.43
N ASN A 124 6.26 7.42 12.19
CA ASN A 124 7.36 6.61 11.67
C ASN A 124 8.62 7.46 11.53
N GLN A 125 9.55 7.32 12.49
CA GLN A 125 10.81 8.08 12.51
C GLN A 125 11.82 7.69 11.43
N ASN A 126 11.57 6.60 10.69
CA ASN A 126 12.38 6.24 9.54
C ASN A 126 12.06 7.11 8.30
N LEU A 127 10.95 7.85 8.31
CA LEU A 127 10.60 8.81 7.28
C LEU A 127 11.25 10.16 7.56
N ALA A 128 11.72 10.83 6.51
CA ALA A 128 12.18 12.20 6.63
C ALA A 128 10.98 13.15 6.82
N PRO A 129 11.04 14.12 7.75
CA PRO A 129 10.05 15.20 7.81
C PRO A 129 10.07 16.00 6.51
N VAL A 130 8.96 16.66 6.20
CA VAL A 130 8.84 17.46 4.98
C VAL A 130 9.96 18.49 4.87
N GLY A 131 10.55 18.56 3.67
CA GLY A 131 11.55 19.54 3.28
C GLY A 131 10.87 20.82 2.84
N LEU A 132 11.31 21.97 3.36
CA LEU A 132 10.76 23.27 3.03
C LEU A 132 11.89 24.25 2.76
N PRO A 133 11.70 25.25 1.89
CA PRO A 133 12.66 26.32 1.68
C PRO A 133 13.04 27.00 2.99
N ASP A 134 14.32 27.32 3.13
CA ASP A 134 14.86 27.97 4.34
C ASP A 134 14.15 29.29 4.70
N THR A 135 13.65 30.02 3.70
CA THR A 135 12.86 31.23 3.92
C THR A 135 11.57 30.94 4.68
N ILE A 136 10.86 29.88 4.31
CA ILE A 136 9.62 29.43 4.97
C ILE A 136 9.93 28.86 6.34
N ARG A 137 11.03 28.12 6.49
CA ARG A 137 11.46 27.57 7.78
C ARG A 137 11.78 28.65 8.80
N ARG A 138 12.44 29.74 8.38
CA ARG A 138 12.87 30.83 9.27
C ARG A 138 11.77 31.86 9.53
N HIS A 139 11.02 32.24 8.50
CA HIS A 139 10.08 33.36 8.56
C HIS A 139 8.61 32.96 8.51
N GLY A 140 8.32 31.67 8.32
CA GLY A 140 6.97 31.18 8.14
C GLY A 140 6.42 31.42 6.73
N VAL A 141 5.16 31.06 6.52
CA VAL A 141 4.46 31.26 5.26
C VAL A 141 3.88 32.67 5.23
N ASN A 142 4.27 33.47 4.24
CA ASN A 142 3.75 34.82 4.06
C ASN A 142 2.52 34.87 3.14
N SER A 143 1.80 35.99 3.12
CA SER A 143 0.58 36.13 2.32
C SER A 143 0.77 35.92 0.82
N SER A 144 1.96 36.18 0.27
CA SER A 144 2.26 35.91 -1.13
C SER A 144 2.38 34.40 -1.41
N GLN A 145 2.94 33.63 -0.47
CA GLN A 145 3.07 32.18 -0.53
C GLN A 145 1.72 31.50 -0.27
N VAL A 146 0.87 32.06 0.59
CA VAL A 146 -0.52 31.59 0.74
C VAL A 146 -1.26 31.67 -0.60
N ARG A 147 -1.07 32.75 -1.37
CA ARG A 147 -1.71 32.92 -2.69
C ARG A 147 -1.09 32.08 -3.81
N ARG A 148 0.24 31.95 -3.83
CA ARG A 148 0.95 31.22 -4.91
C ARG A 148 0.97 29.71 -4.68
N GLY A 149 0.97 29.29 -3.42
CA GLY A 149 1.29 27.94 -2.99
C GLY A 149 2.70 27.85 -2.40
N VAL A 150 2.96 26.73 -1.73
CA VAL A 150 4.22 26.47 -1.04
C VAL A 150 4.90 25.26 -1.67
N PRO A 151 6.16 25.39 -2.13
CA PRO A 151 6.94 24.23 -2.55
C PRO A 151 7.38 23.44 -1.33
N LEU A 152 7.30 22.12 -1.45
CA LEU A 152 7.65 21.14 -0.43
C LEU A 152 8.41 19.99 -1.08
N THR A 153 9.40 19.45 -0.39
CA THR A 153 10.14 18.26 -0.82
C THR A 153 9.80 17.08 0.08
N ILE A 154 9.56 15.92 -0.52
CA ILE A 154 9.53 14.62 0.18
C ILE A 154 10.78 13.86 -0.25
N GLU A 155 11.64 13.52 0.71
CA GLU A 155 12.86 12.74 0.45
C GLU A 155 12.51 11.28 0.10
N PRO A 156 13.34 10.60 -0.70
CA PRO A 156 13.14 9.18 -0.99
C PRO A 156 13.19 8.37 0.32
N TYR A 157 12.34 7.36 0.41
CA TYR A 157 12.17 6.55 1.61
C TYR A 157 12.42 5.06 1.33
N LEU A 158 12.66 4.29 2.38
CA LEU A 158 12.89 2.86 2.29
C LEU A 158 11.65 2.14 1.72
N ASN A 159 11.85 1.18 0.80
CA ASN A 159 10.77 0.44 0.13
C ASN A 159 9.83 1.29 -0.74
N MET A 160 10.29 2.48 -1.18
CA MET A 160 9.62 3.30 -2.18
C MET A 160 9.39 2.50 -3.46
N ALA A 161 8.13 2.45 -3.91
CA ALA A 161 7.74 1.64 -5.05
C ALA A 161 6.71 2.35 -5.93
N ILE A 162 6.60 1.85 -7.17
CA ILE A 162 5.59 2.32 -8.13
C ILE A 162 4.19 2.04 -7.58
N GLY A 163 3.32 3.04 -7.69
CA GLY A 163 1.94 2.98 -7.26
C GLY A 163 1.73 3.29 -5.77
N ASP A 164 2.79 3.61 -5.02
CA ASP A 164 2.65 4.16 -3.67
C ASP A 164 1.88 5.50 -3.76
N ALA A 165 0.85 5.65 -2.95
CA ALA A 165 0.02 6.84 -2.85
C ALA A 165 0.40 7.63 -1.60
N ILE A 166 0.61 8.94 -1.74
CA ILE A 166 1.03 9.81 -0.64
C ILE A 166 -0.09 10.79 -0.32
N THR A 167 -0.47 10.86 0.95
CA THR A 167 -1.39 11.89 1.46
C THR A 167 -0.61 12.87 2.32
N LEU A 168 -0.51 14.11 1.85
CA LEU A 168 0.05 15.23 2.62
C LEU A 168 -1.05 15.79 3.53
N ARG A 169 -0.69 16.06 4.78
CA ARG A 169 -1.50 16.79 5.75
C ARG A 169 -0.86 18.16 5.99
N TRP A 170 -1.65 19.21 5.82
CA TRP A 170 -1.28 20.60 6.08
C TRP A 170 -2.29 21.17 7.08
N GLY A 171 -1.92 21.23 8.36
CA GLY A 171 -2.88 21.50 9.45
C GLY A 171 -3.95 20.41 9.46
N ASP A 172 -5.21 20.77 9.30
CA ASP A 172 -6.31 19.82 9.16
C ASP A 172 -6.72 19.53 7.71
N ALA A 173 -6.18 20.27 6.75
CA ALA A 173 -6.40 20.02 5.33
C ALA A 173 -5.55 18.84 4.82
N ARG A 174 -6.09 18.11 3.84
CA ARG A 174 -5.41 16.96 3.21
C ARG A 174 -5.26 17.18 1.72
N LEU A 175 -4.13 16.72 1.19
CA LEU A 175 -3.80 16.76 -0.23
C LEU A 175 -3.28 15.40 -0.67
N ASP A 176 -4.05 14.71 -1.49
CA ASP A 176 -3.62 13.45 -2.12
C ASP A 176 -2.74 13.75 -3.34
N LEU A 177 -1.54 13.17 -3.32
CA LEU A 177 -0.60 13.26 -4.42
C LEU A 177 -0.83 12.13 -5.43
N PRO A 178 -0.46 12.33 -6.71
CA PRO A 178 -0.49 11.27 -7.70
C PRO A 178 0.35 10.07 -7.27
N PRO A 179 -0.07 8.84 -7.59
CA PRO A 179 0.73 7.65 -7.30
C PRO A 179 2.12 7.74 -7.93
N ILE A 180 3.12 7.24 -7.21
CA ILE A 180 4.52 7.27 -7.63
C ILE A 180 4.70 6.50 -8.95
N GLN A 181 5.36 7.14 -9.91
CA GLN A 181 5.69 6.56 -11.21
C GLN A 181 7.11 5.96 -11.18
N ALA A 182 7.42 5.10 -12.15
CA ALA A 182 8.71 4.38 -12.23
C ALA A 182 9.91 5.32 -12.23
N GLU A 183 9.78 6.48 -12.86
CA GLU A 183 10.86 7.45 -13.05
C GLU A 183 11.16 8.24 -11.77
N SER A 184 10.22 8.26 -10.81
CA SER A 184 10.35 9.00 -9.54
C SER A 184 10.81 8.13 -8.38
N VAL A 185 10.90 6.81 -8.56
CA VAL A 185 11.33 5.89 -7.50
C VAL A 185 12.80 6.17 -7.14
N GLY A 186 13.05 6.38 -5.84
CA GLY A 186 14.39 6.67 -5.31
C GLY A 186 14.84 8.12 -5.48
N LEU A 187 13.99 9.01 -6.01
CA LEU A 187 14.28 10.43 -6.18
C LEU A 187 13.46 11.30 -5.21
N PRO A 188 14.00 12.45 -4.77
CA PRO A 188 13.22 13.44 -4.02
C PRO A 188 12.05 13.97 -4.84
N MET A 189 10.87 13.99 -4.24
CA MET A 189 9.65 14.47 -4.88
C MET A 189 9.41 15.94 -4.57
N GLN A 190 9.25 16.75 -5.62
CA GLN A 190 8.84 18.15 -5.52
C GLN A 190 7.32 18.25 -5.56
N VAL A 191 6.75 18.78 -4.49
CA VAL A 191 5.31 18.91 -4.26
C VAL A 191 4.94 20.38 -4.15
N TRP A 192 3.92 20.79 -4.89
CA TRP A 192 3.40 22.15 -4.82
C TRP A 192 2.09 22.21 -4.04
N VAL A 193 2.13 22.64 -2.77
CA VAL A 193 0.90 22.78 -1.98
C VAL A 193 0.08 23.94 -2.55
N PRO A 194 -1.12 23.70 -3.09
CA PRO A 194 -1.91 24.75 -3.72
C PRO A 194 -2.53 25.67 -2.67
N SER A 195 -2.79 26.92 -3.07
CA SER A 195 -3.39 27.93 -2.19
C SER A 195 -4.66 27.47 -1.50
N VAL A 196 -5.50 26.69 -2.19
CA VAL A 196 -6.76 26.16 -1.65
C VAL A 196 -6.54 25.34 -0.37
N VAL A 197 -5.52 24.48 -0.33
CA VAL A 197 -5.21 23.64 0.84
C VAL A 197 -4.69 24.50 2.00
N ILE A 198 -3.86 25.50 1.69
CA ILE A 198 -3.29 26.40 2.69
C ILE A 198 -4.39 27.25 3.33
N VAL A 199 -5.31 27.79 2.52
CA VAL A 199 -6.43 28.61 2.99
C VAL A 199 -7.46 27.76 3.75
N GLU A 200 -7.73 26.53 3.30
CA GLU A 200 -8.63 25.60 3.99
C GLU A 200 -8.14 25.25 5.40
N ALA A 201 -6.82 25.10 5.57
CA ALA A 201 -6.24 24.82 6.87
C ALA A 201 -6.28 26.01 7.85
N GLY A 202 -6.54 27.22 7.36
CA GLY A 202 -6.66 28.43 8.18
C GLY A 202 -5.32 29.03 8.63
N ASP A 203 -5.43 30.13 9.39
CA ASP A 203 -4.31 30.97 9.83
C ASP A 203 -3.80 30.58 11.24
N ASP A 204 -3.71 29.28 11.52
CA ASP A 204 -3.19 28.83 12.81
C ASP A 204 -1.73 29.24 13.00
N ALA A 205 -1.45 29.82 14.17
CA ALA A 205 -0.11 30.31 14.53
C ALA A 205 0.95 29.19 14.57
N ARG A 206 0.51 27.93 14.66
CA ARG A 206 1.33 26.72 14.60
C ARG A 206 0.61 25.68 13.74
N LEU A 207 1.00 25.61 12.48
CA LEU A 207 0.46 24.66 11.54
C LEU A 207 1.40 23.47 11.38
N ASP A 208 0.89 22.28 11.62
CA ASP A 208 1.65 21.04 11.52
C ASP A 208 1.54 20.46 10.12
N VAL A 209 2.69 20.14 9.51
CA VAL A 209 2.79 19.53 8.19
C VAL A 209 3.43 18.16 8.32
N THR A 210 2.75 17.14 7.80
CA THR A 210 3.24 15.75 7.76
C THR A 210 2.64 15.03 6.54
N TYR A 211 3.06 13.81 6.27
CA TYR A 211 2.51 12.97 5.22
C TYR A 211 2.49 11.51 5.66
N CYS A 212 1.67 10.70 5.01
CA CYS A 212 1.72 9.24 5.11
C CYS A 212 1.64 8.62 3.72
N ILE A 213 2.11 7.39 3.62
CA ILE A 213 2.21 6.63 2.38
C ILE A 213 1.37 5.36 2.53
N LEU A 214 0.58 5.07 1.50
CA LEU A 214 -0.13 3.81 1.33
C LEU A 214 0.41 3.12 0.08
N ASP A 215 0.98 1.93 0.25
CA ASP A 215 1.47 1.17 -0.90
C ASP A 215 0.33 0.46 -1.67
N ARG A 216 0.67 -0.11 -2.83
CA ARG A 216 -0.29 -0.82 -3.68
C ARG A 216 -0.99 -2.02 -3.01
N VAL A 217 -0.35 -2.69 -2.04
CA VAL A 217 -0.96 -3.82 -1.32
C VAL A 217 -1.71 -3.36 -0.05
N GLY A 218 -1.63 -2.08 0.29
CA GLY A 218 -2.30 -1.46 1.42
C GLY A 218 -1.48 -1.39 2.71
N ASN A 219 -0.15 -1.56 2.66
CA ASN A 219 0.70 -1.26 3.80
C ASN A 219 0.75 0.26 4.02
N ASN A 220 0.51 0.70 5.25
CA ASN A 220 0.54 2.11 5.64
C ASN A 220 1.85 2.44 6.37
N SER A 221 2.55 3.48 5.93
CA SER A 221 3.83 3.91 6.51
C SER A 221 3.72 4.50 7.92
N ARG A 222 2.50 4.80 8.39
CA ARG A 222 2.22 5.77 9.46
C ARG A 222 2.63 7.20 9.07
N TRP A 223 2.40 8.18 9.94
CA TRP A 223 2.75 9.57 9.65
C TRP A 223 4.26 9.78 9.74
N ALA A 224 4.81 10.59 8.84
CA ALA A 224 6.17 11.08 8.96
C ALA A 224 6.29 12.05 10.15
N PRO A 225 7.51 12.30 10.66
CA PRO A 225 7.73 13.28 11.71
C PRO A 225 7.20 14.66 11.32
N VAL A 226 6.46 15.27 12.23
CA VAL A 226 5.76 16.54 11.99
C VAL A 226 6.74 17.69 11.84
N ARG A 227 6.45 18.58 10.88
CA ARG A 227 7.10 19.89 10.75
C ARG A 227 6.10 20.99 11.10
N THR A 228 6.32 21.68 12.22
CA THR A 228 5.52 22.85 12.59
C THR A 228 5.99 24.10 11.85
N LEU A 229 5.04 24.85 11.30
CA LEU A 229 5.24 26.12 10.60
C LEU A 229 4.47 27.23 11.29
N LYS A 230 4.95 28.46 11.11
CA LYS A 230 4.21 29.68 11.46
C LYS A 230 3.60 30.25 10.19
N ILE A 231 2.32 30.55 10.19
CA ILE A 231 1.70 31.34 9.12
C ILE A 231 1.68 32.78 9.59
N ALA A 232 2.29 33.68 8.82
CA ALA A 232 2.15 35.10 9.09
C ALA A 232 0.71 35.50 8.77
N ALA A 233 -0.06 35.85 9.80
CA ALA A 233 -1.49 36.18 9.70
C ALA A 233 -1.78 37.00 8.44
N CYS A 234 -2.68 36.50 7.59
CA CYS A 234 -3.15 37.26 6.45
C CYS A 234 -3.97 38.45 6.99
N VAL A 235 -3.58 39.67 6.65
CA VAL A 235 -4.50 40.81 6.78
C VAL A 235 -5.68 40.51 5.85
N PRO A 236 -6.92 40.40 6.35
CA PRO A 236 -8.05 39.99 5.53
C PRO A 236 -8.38 41.10 4.51
N GLN A 237 -8.39 40.74 3.23
CA GLN A 237 -9.04 41.51 2.18
C GLN A 237 -10.32 40.76 1.76
N ALA A 238 -11.37 41.54 1.49
CA ALA A 238 -12.77 41.13 1.41
C ALA A 238 -13.05 39.93 0.46
N PRO A 239 -14.09 39.12 0.75
CA PRO A 239 -14.27 37.81 0.13
C PRO A 239 -14.78 37.93 -1.32
N THR A 240 -14.10 37.26 -2.25
CA THR A 240 -14.66 37.01 -3.60
C THR A 240 -15.00 35.52 -3.75
N ARG A 241 -16.30 35.28 -3.75
CA ARG A 241 -17.15 34.12 -4.07
C ARG A 241 -16.51 32.77 -4.49
N LEU A 242 -16.94 31.75 -3.73
CA LEU A 242 -16.93 30.28 -3.90
C LEU A 242 -16.69 29.71 -5.32
N ALA A 243 -15.75 28.77 -5.40
CA ALA A 243 -15.84 27.61 -6.29
C ALA A 243 -15.35 26.36 -5.53
N ARG A 244 -16.25 25.39 -5.36
CA ARG A 244 -16.01 24.09 -4.74
C ARG A 244 -15.66 23.08 -5.83
N ALA A 245 -14.50 22.47 -5.76
CA ALA A 245 -14.19 21.20 -6.41
C ALA A 245 -13.04 20.53 -5.66
N ALA A 246 -13.16 19.23 -5.40
CA ALA A 246 -12.08 18.42 -4.85
C ALA A 246 -10.86 18.55 -5.77
N SER A 247 -9.76 19.09 -5.25
CA SER A 247 -8.57 19.37 -6.04
C SER A 247 -7.73 18.11 -6.16
N THR A 248 -7.83 17.42 -7.29
CA THR A 248 -6.80 16.47 -7.72
C THR A 248 -5.53 17.27 -7.98
N TYR A 249 -4.44 16.95 -7.27
CA TYR A 249 -3.15 17.60 -7.50
C TYR A 249 -2.68 17.35 -8.94
N GLN A 250 -2.35 18.42 -9.66
CA GLN A 250 -1.63 18.35 -10.92
C GLN A 250 -0.21 18.88 -10.70
N PRO A 251 0.84 18.07 -10.93
CA PRO A 251 2.21 18.55 -10.88
C PRO A 251 2.38 19.68 -11.90
N ARG A 252 2.97 20.81 -11.49
CA ARG A 252 3.41 21.81 -12.46
C ARG A 252 4.64 21.26 -13.18
N GLN A 253 4.62 21.28 -14.51
CA GLN A 253 5.83 21.03 -15.28
C GLN A 253 6.88 22.08 -14.92
N PRO A 254 8.15 21.71 -14.74
CA PRO A 254 9.24 22.67 -14.64
C PRO A 254 9.19 23.57 -15.89
N GLY A 255 8.99 24.87 -15.70
CA GLY A 255 9.11 25.81 -16.79
C GLY A 255 10.52 25.70 -17.37
N SER A 256 10.62 25.40 -18.67
CA SER A 256 11.88 25.41 -19.40
C SER A 256 12.52 26.80 -19.26
N PRO A 257 13.81 26.91 -18.87
CA PRO A 257 14.48 28.18 -18.81
C PRO A 257 15.08 28.47 -20.19
N CYS A 258 14.29 29.01 -21.12
CA CYS A 258 14.79 29.60 -22.37
C CYS A 258 13.74 30.57 -22.93
N GLU A 259 13.96 31.87 -22.78
CA GLU A 259 14.26 32.74 -23.93
C GLU A 259 14.78 34.12 -23.46
N PRO A 260 15.78 34.69 -24.16
CA PRO A 260 16.23 36.07 -23.95
C PRO A 260 15.44 37.05 -24.83
N GLY A 261 15.09 38.19 -24.24
CA GLY A 261 14.53 39.36 -24.91
C GLY A 261 14.53 40.56 -23.98
#